data_AF-A0A5J6UEP0-F1
#
_entry.id   AF-A0A5J6UEP0-F1
#
_cell.length_a   1.000
_cell.length_b   1.000
_cell.length_c   1.000
_cell.angle_alpha   90.00
_cell.angle_beta   90.00
_cell.angle_gamma   90.00
#
_symmetry.space_group_name_H-M   'P 1'
#
loop_
_entity.id
_entity.type
_entity.pdbx_description
1 polymer ?
#
loop_
_entity_poly.entity_id
_entity_poly.type
_entity_poly.pdbx_seq_one_letter_code
_entity_poly.pdbx_strand_id
1 'polypeptide(L)'
;MLELINDRVIPGALRLTESQGDGWWHRINLERLDSSSDTNSVLGQLYGSREKGLRLMLLDTEEADNFGFHVNAEAFGMDNNMAVTAHRILDLGWVNLISNLQRDTVRIAA
;
A
#
# COMPACT_ATOMS: atom_id res chain seq x y z
N MET A 1 5.24 14.33 -9.77
CA MET A 1 5.69 12.94 -9.54
C MET A 1 5.39 12.51 -8.11
N LEU A 2 5.96 13.17 -7.09
CA LEU A 2 5.70 12.83 -5.68
C LEU A 2 4.24 13.03 -5.23
N GLU A 3 3.54 14.05 -5.72
CA GLU A 3 2.11 14.27 -5.39
C GLU A 3 1.20 13.13 -5.89
N LEU A 4 1.55 12.50 -7.02
CA LEU A 4 0.77 11.41 -7.62
C LEU A 4 0.96 10.08 -6.90
N ILE A 5 2.02 9.93 -6.08
CA ILE A 5 2.32 8.68 -5.39
C ILE A 5 1.21 8.31 -4.41
N ASN A 6 0.67 9.32 -3.73
CA ASN A 6 -0.40 9.14 -2.76
C ASN A 6 -1.70 8.71 -3.44
N ASP A 7 -2.01 9.22 -4.63
CA ASP A 7 -3.24 8.89 -5.34
C ASP A 7 -3.31 7.41 -5.76
N ARG A 8 -2.16 6.73 -5.86
CA ARG A 8 -2.05 5.30 -6.20
C ARG A 8 -2.62 4.38 -5.11
N VAL A 9 -2.73 4.85 -3.86
CA VAL A 9 -3.24 4.02 -2.75
C VAL A 9 -4.74 3.73 -2.89
N ILE A 10 -5.51 4.60 -3.56
CA ILE A 10 -6.95 4.40 -3.77
C ILE A 10 -7.21 3.24 -4.75
N PRO A 11 -6.63 3.22 -5.97
CA PRO A 11 -6.67 2.04 -6.83
C PRO A 11 -6.17 0.76 -6.14
N GLY A 12 -5.09 0.83 -5.36
CA GLY A 12 -4.59 -0.32 -4.59
C GLY A 12 -5.59 -0.84 -3.57
N ALA A 13 -6.25 0.05 -2.85
CA ALA A 13 -7.27 -0.34 -1.87
C ALA A 13 -8.49 -0.99 -2.52
N LEU A 14 -8.94 -0.47 -3.66
CA LEU A 14 -10.01 -1.12 -4.45
C LEU A 14 -9.59 -2.52 -4.87
N ARG A 15 -8.36 -2.69 -5.37
CA ARG A 15 -7.82 -3.99 -5.75
C ARG A 15 -7.73 -4.96 -4.57
N LEU A 16 -7.40 -4.47 -3.37
CA LEU A 16 -7.41 -5.28 -2.15
C LEU A 16 -8.84 -5.69 -1.76
N THR A 17 -9.81 -4.79 -1.85
CA THR A 17 -11.21 -5.11 -1.59
C THR A 17 -11.74 -6.17 -2.56
N GLU A 18 -11.37 -6.12 -3.85
CA GLU A 18 -11.71 -7.18 -4.81
C GLU A 18 -11.09 -8.54 -4.46
N SER A 19 -9.87 -8.55 -3.93
CA SER A 19 -9.11 -9.78 -3.67
C SER A 19 -9.39 -10.40 -2.30
N GLN A 20 -9.59 -9.58 -1.26
CA GLN A 20 -9.73 -10.00 0.13
C GLN A 20 -11.14 -9.79 0.69
N GLY A 21 -12.01 -9.07 -0.04
CA GLY A 21 -13.26 -8.52 0.50
C GLY A 21 -13.02 -7.32 1.42
N ASP A 22 -14.10 -6.75 1.92
CA ASP A 22 -14.06 -5.64 2.88
C ASP A 22 -13.47 -6.08 4.24
N GLY A 23 -12.84 -5.14 4.94
CA GLY A 23 -12.27 -5.35 6.27
C GLY A 23 -10.79 -5.73 6.31
N TRP A 24 -10.13 -5.86 5.15
CA TRP A 24 -8.68 -6.13 5.08
C TRP A 24 -7.85 -5.11 5.88
N TRP A 25 -8.32 -3.86 5.96
CA TRP A 25 -7.67 -2.77 6.69
C TRP A 25 -7.57 -2.98 8.21
N HIS A 26 -8.38 -3.88 8.80
CA HIS A 26 -8.26 -4.26 10.20
C HIS A 26 -7.09 -5.20 10.50
N ARG A 27 -6.52 -5.82 9.45
CA ARG A 27 -5.37 -6.72 9.55
C ARG A 27 -4.03 -5.99 9.41
N ILE A 28 -4.06 -4.69 9.14
CA ILE A 28 -2.86 -3.87 8.98
C ILE A 28 -2.52 -3.18 10.29
N ASN A 29 -1.30 -3.39 10.77
CA ASN A 29 -0.68 -2.63 11.83
C ASN A 29 -0.05 -1.36 11.25
N LEU A 30 -0.71 -0.22 11.48
CA LEU A 30 -0.27 1.09 11.02
C LEU A 30 1.05 1.56 11.63
N GLU A 31 1.37 1.17 12.87
CA GLU A 31 2.62 1.58 13.55
C GLU A 31 3.86 0.94 12.91
N ARG A 32 3.66 -0.17 12.20
CA ARG A 32 4.72 -0.92 11.56
C ARG A 32 4.74 -0.73 10.05
N LEU A 33 3.79 0.01 9.46
CA LEU A 33 3.65 0.09 8.01
C LEU A 33 4.88 0.71 7.35
N ASP A 34 5.46 -0.02 6.41
CA ASP A 34 6.65 0.38 5.65
C ASP A 34 6.61 -0.27 4.26
N SER A 35 6.36 0.52 3.23
CA SER A 35 6.26 0.08 1.83
C SER A 35 7.58 -0.41 1.24
N SER A 36 8.72 -0.05 1.83
CA SER A 36 10.04 -0.55 1.41
C SER A 36 10.32 -1.95 1.96
N SER A 37 9.65 -2.34 3.05
CA SER A 37 9.77 -3.66 3.68
C SER A 37 9.01 -4.75 2.91
N ASP A 38 9.55 -5.96 2.87
CA ASP A 38 8.85 -7.10 2.27
C ASP A 38 7.66 -7.55 3.16
N THR A 39 7.85 -7.60 4.48
CA THR A 39 6.86 -8.12 5.43
C THR A 39 6.00 -7.05 6.08
N ASN A 40 6.50 -5.82 6.21
CA ASN A 40 5.77 -4.73 6.85
C ASN A 40 4.98 -3.85 5.86
N SER A 41 5.13 -4.05 4.56
CA SER A 41 4.27 -3.44 3.54
C SER A 41 2.82 -3.94 3.66
N VAL A 42 1.87 -3.27 3.01
CA VAL A 42 0.45 -3.72 3.01
C VAL A 42 0.31 -5.17 2.54
N LEU A 43 0.97 -5.53 1.44
CA LEU A 43 0.96 -6.91 0.94
C LEU A 43 1.69 -7.87 1.88
N GLY A 44 2.82 -7.44 2.46
CA GLY A 44 3.56 -8.20 3.45
C GLY A 44 2.70 -8.60 4.65
N GLN A 45 1.95 -7.66 5.21
CA GLN A 45 1.10 -7.90 6.38
C GLN A 45 -0.11 -8.78 6.05
N LEU A 46 -0.69 -8.65 4.85
CA LEU A 46 -1.86 -9.44 4.44
C LEU A 46 -1.52 -10.87 4.00
N TYR A 47 -0.39 -11.05 3.32
CA TYR A 47 -0.06 -12.31 2.65
C TYR A 47 1.18 -13.02 3.21
N GLY A 48 1.95 -12.34 4.06
CA GLY A 48 3.20 -12.81 4.68
C GLY A 48 4.48 -12.29 4.01
N SER A 49 4.39 -11.86 2.74
CA SER A 49 5.45 -11.16 2.01
C SER A 49 4.86 -10.38 0.84
N ARG A 50 5.57 -9.35 0.36
CA ARG A 50 5.14 -8.55 -0.80
C ARG A 50 5.08 -9.42 -2.04
N GLU A 51 6.11 -10.21 -2.28
CA GLU A 51 6.20 -11.12 -3.44
C GLU A 51 5.02 -12.10 -3.50
N LYS A 52 4.67 -12.71 -2.35
CA LYS A 52 3.54 -13.63 -2.27
C LYS A 52 2.22 -12.89 -2.52
N GLY A 53 2.06 -11.67 -2.01
CA GLY A 53 0.89 -10.83 -2.27
C GLY A 53 0.73 -10.50 -3.75
N LEU A 54 1.79 -10.04 -4.41
CA LEU A 54 1.79 -9.74 -5.86
C LEU A 54 1.38 -10.97 -6.68
N ARG A 55 1.99 -12.12 -6.40
CA ARG A 55 1.66 -13.37 -7.10
C ARG A 55 0.20 -13.78 -6.90
N LEU A 56 -0.33 -13.68 -5.68
CA LEU A 56 -1.71 -14.07 -5.39
C LEU A 56 -2.73 -13.09 -5.97
N MET A 57 -2.36 -11.81 -6.08
CA MET A 57 -3.19 -10.77 -6.71
C MET A 57 -3.02 -10.71 -8.24
N LEU A 58 -2.15 -11.56 -8.80
CA LEU A 58 -1.77 -11.62 -10.22
C LEU A 58 -1.28 -10.26 -10.74
N LEU A 59 -0.46 -9.57 -9.93
CA LEU A 59 0.09 -8.26 -10.27
C LEU A 59 1.55 -8.38 -10.68
N ASP A 60 1.91 -7.72 -11.77
CA ASP A 60 3.32 -7.48 -12.10
C ASP A 60 3.89 -6.27 -11.33
N THR A 61 5.16 -5.95 -11.58
CA THR A 61 5.85 -4.85 -10.89
C THR A 61 5.35 -3.46 -11.30
N GLU A 62 4.91 -3.30 -12.55
CA GLU A 62 4.36 -2.03 -13.04
C GLU A 62 2.98 -1.78 -12.43
N GLU A 63 2.13 -2.80 -12.42
CA GLU A 63 0.83 -2.76 -11.75
C GLU A 63 0.98 -2.53 -10.25
N ALA A 64 1.95 -3.19 -9.61
CA ALA A 64 2.25 -2.98 -8.19
C ALA A 64 2.61 -1.52 -7.88
N ASP A 65 3.40 -0.88 -8.75
CA ASP A 65 3.75 0.53 -8.62
C ASP A 65 2.52 1.42 -8.85
N ASN A 66 1.73 1.16 -9.89
CA ASN A 66 0.50 1.89 -10.21
C ASN A 66 -0.59 1.77 -9.13
N PHE A 67 -0.65 0.64 -8.43
CA PHE A 67 -1.54 0.40 -7.29
C PHE A 67 -0.93 0.80 -5.94
N GLY A 68 0.26 1.39 -5.94
CA GLY A 68 0.88 1.88 -4.70
C GLY A 68 1.29 0.78 -3.73
N PHE A 69 1.54 -0.44 -4.19
CA PHE A 69 2.13 -1.51 -3.37
C PHE A 69 3.66 -1.48 -3.37
N HIS A 70 4.25 -0.68 -4.27
CA HIS A 70 5.68 -0.56 -4.44
C HIS A 70 6.06 0.83 -4.99
N VAL A 71 7.35 1.16 -4.93
CA VAL A 71 7.96 2.31 -5.63
C VAL A 71 9.10 1.76 -6.49
N ASN A 72 8.94 1.80 -7.81
CA ASN A 72 10.00 1.36 -8.72
C ASN A 72 11.02 2.48 -8.97
N ALA A 73 11.93 2.69 -8.01
CA ALA A 73 12.91 3.78 -8.04
C ALA A 73 13.79 3.79 -9.31
N GLU A 74 14.21 2.61 -9.78
CA GLU A 74 15.06 2.48 -10.96
C GLU A 74 14.34 2.90 -12.25
N ALA A 75 13.08 2.48 -12.42
CA ALA A 75 12.29 2.82 -13.62
C ALA A 75 12.07 4.33 -13.76
N PHE A 76 12.05 5.06 -12.64
CA PHE A 76 11.88 6.51 -12.63
C PHE A 76 13.20 7.29 -12.55
N GLY A 77 14.36 6.61 -12.58
CA GLY A 77 15.66 7.25 -12.44
C GLY A 77 15.83 8.01 -11.13
N MET A 78 15.16 7.54 -10.06
CA MET A 78 15.23 8.15 -8.74
C MET A 78 16.57 7.84 -8.08
N ASP A 79 17.20 8.86 -7.50
CA ASP A 79 18.28 8.61 -6.55
C ASP A 79 17.74 8.04 -5.23
N ASN A 80 18.65 7.60 -4.36
CA ASN A 80 18.29 6.99 -3.07
C ASN A 80 17.44 7.93 -2.19
N ASN A 81 17.69 9.24 -2.21
CA ASN A 81 16.95 10.19 -1.38
C ASN A 81 15.52 10.38 -1.91
N MET A 82 15.37 10.43 -3.24
CA MET A 82 14.08 10.47 -3.90
C MET A 82 13.28 9.18 -3.66
N ALA A 83 13.93 8.01 -3.74
CA ALA A 83 13.29 6.73 -3.45
C ALA A 83 12.79 6.64 -2.00
N VAL A 84 13.61 7.04 -1.03
CA VAL A 84 13.21 7.10 0.39
C VAL A 84 12.04 8.06 0.59
N THR A 85 12.07 9.22 -0.07
CA THR A 85 10.99 10.21 0.01
C THR A 85 9.69 9.67 -0.60
N ALA A 86 9.79 8.99 -1.74
CA ALA A 86 8.67 8.35 -2.42
C ALA A 86 8.01 7.27 -1.55
N HIS A 87 8.81 6.39 -0.93
CA HIS A 87 8.30 5.39 0.02
C HIS A 87 7.58 6.04 1.19
N ARG A 88 8.16 7.09 1.80
CA ARG A 88 7.53 7.79 2.91
C ARG A 88 6.20 8.44 2.53
N ILE A 89 6.10 9.01 1.32
CA ILE A 89 4.83 9.59 0.83
C ILE A 89 3.79 8.48 0.62
N LEU A 90 4.21 7.34 0.07
CA LEU A 90 3.33 6.19 -0.12
C LEU A 90 2.81 5.64 1.22
N ASP A 91 3.70 5.53 2.22
CA ASP A 91 3.35 5.08 3.57
C ASP A 91 2.31 6.01 4.21
N LEU A 92 2.54 7.33 4.13
CA LEU A 92 1.58 8.33 4.62
C LEU A 92 0.22 8.20 3.94
N GLY A 93 0.20 7.91 2.64
CA GLY A 93 -1.03 7.68 1.89
C GLY A 93 -1.84 6.51 2.41
N TRP A 94 -1.18 5.36 2.58
CA TRP A 94 -1.81 4.18 3.14
C TRP A 94 -2.25 4.38 4.59
N VAL A 95 -1.42 5.02 5.43
CA VAL A 95 -1.79 5.34 6.82
C VAL A 95 -3.05 6.17 6.86
N ASN A 96 -3.13 7.24 6.06
CA ASN A 96 -4.30 8.12 6.01
C ASN A 96 -5.56 7.37 5.56
N LEU A 97 -5.46 6.61 4.46
CA LEU A 97 -6.59 5.86 3.93
C LEU A 97 -7.11 4.83 4.94
N ILE A 98 -6.22 3.98 5.46
CA ILE A 98 -6.59 2.91 6.39
C ILE A 98 -7.13 3.49 7.70
N SER A 99 -6.55 4.59 8.21
CA SER A 99 -7.06 5.27 9.40
C SER A 99 -8.50 5.77 9.20
N ASN A 100 -8.82 6.30 8.01
CA ASN A 100 -10.16 6.75 7.69
C ASN A 100 -11.14 5.57 7.60
N LEU A 101 -10.77 4.48 6.91
CA LEU A 101 -11.58 3.26 6.83
C LEU A 101 -11.88 2.67 8.23
N GLN A 102 -10.88 2.65 9.10
CA GLN A 102 -11.04 2.19 10.49
C GLN A 102 -11.99 3.09 11.30
N ARG A 103 -11.94 4.43 11.12
CA ARG A 103 -12.85 5.37 11.80
C ARG A 103 -14.29 5.26 11.30
N ASP A 104 -14.48 5.15 9.99
CA ASP A 104 -15.82 5.09 9.40
C ASP A 104 -16.54 3.77 9.75
N THR A 105 -15.79 2.67 9.90
CA THR A 105 -16.34 1.40 10.40
C THR A 105 -16.90 1.54 11.82
N VAL A 106 -16.22 2.28 12.70
CA VAL A 106 -16.69 2.52 14.09
C VAL A 106 -17.97 3.35 14.12
N ARG A 107 -18.14 4.29 13.18
CA ARG A 107 -19.34 5.14 13.10
C ARG A 107 -20.59 4.39 12.63
N ILE A 108 -20.44 3.38 11.79
CA ILE A 108 -21.57 2.57 11.30
C ILE A 108 -22.02 1.55 12.36
N ALA A 109 -21.12 1.14 13.24
CA ALA A 109 -21.38 0.16 14.29
C ALA A 109 -21.92 0.75 15.62
N ALA A 110 -21.98 2.08 15.75
CA ALA A 110 -22.43 2.82 16.94
C ALA A 110 -23.86 3.35 16.78
#